data_AF-M7SU59-F1
#
_entry.id   AF-M7SU59-F1
#
_cell.length_a   1.000
_cell.length_b   1.000
_cell.length_c   1.000
_cell.angle_alpha   90.00
_cell.angle_beta   90.00
_cell.angle_gamma   90.00
#
_symmetry.space_group_name_H-M   'P 1'
#
loop_
_entity.id
_entity.type
_entity.pdbx_description
1 polymer ?
#
loop_
_entity_poly.entity_id
_entity_poly.type
_entity_poly.pdbx_seq_one_letter_code
_entity_poly.pdbx_strand_id
1 'polypeptide(L)'
;MFPEEVRCRVVVESMSDDPTADNVVWHNNGRERCGVYQFNTKQKDQLFCPKCGTSIGIDFREVHKPHTYGISARTIYGINLDELELKKFAGTDKVPPAGDLSGQWWDEEKQEMK
;
A
#
# COMPACT_ATOMS: atom_id res chain seq x y z
N MET A 1 -23.07 -6.41 7.99
CA MET A 1 -21.85 -7.12 8.42
C MET A 1 -21.35 -7.93 7.23
N PHE A 2 -20.16 -7.66 6.69
CA PHE A 2 -19.64 -8.40 5.53
C PHE A 2 -19.16 -9.80 5.95
N PRO A 3 -19.47 -10.86 5.17
CA PRO A 3 -19.05 -12.23 5.47
C PRO A 3 -17.52 -12.36 5.55
N GLU A 4 -17.05 -13.25 6.42
CA GLU A 4 -15.63 -13.41 6.77
C GLU A 4 -14.76 -13.77 5.55
N GLU A 5 -15.32 -14.55 4.63
CA GLU A 5 -14.71 -14.95 3.36
C GLU A 5 -14.36 -13.77 2.43
N VAL A 6 -15.00 -12.62 2.59
CA VAL A 6 -14.82 -11.44 1.72
C VAL A 6 -13.79 -10.46 2.28
N ARG A 7 -13.32 -10.67 3.51
CA ARG A 7 -12.34 -9.79 4.14
C ARG A 7 -10.94 -10.12 3.64
N CYS A 8 -10.27 -9.14 3.03
CA CYS A 8 -8.83 -9.17 2.86
C CYS A 8 -8.23 -8.83 4.22
N ARG A 9 -7.73 -9.84 4.93
CA ARG A 9 -7.16 -9.67 6.28
C ARG A 9 -5.64 -9.62 6.17
N VAL A 10 -5.09 -8.51 6.61
CA VAL A 10 -3.66 -8.30 6.80
C VAL A 10 -3.40 -8.23 8.29
N VAL A 11 -2.39 -8.95 8.76
CA VAL A 11 -1.90 -8.87 10.14
C VAL A 11 -0.50 -8.29 10.10
N VAL A 12 -0.25 -7.30 10.97
CA VAL A 12 1.04 -6.61 11.11
C VAL A 12 1.46 -6.70 12.58
N GLU A 13 2.68 -7.18 12.85
CA GLU A 13 3.15 -7.43 14.22
C GLU A 13 3.78 -6.19 14.89
N SER A 14 4.14 -5.13 14.14
CA SER A 14 4.56 -3.84 14.69
C SER A 14 4.40 -2.69 13.67
N MET A 15 4.03 -1.49 14.14
CA MET A 15 3.46 -0.43 13.28
C MET A 15 4.16 0.95 13.41
N SER A 16 5.40 1.00 13.92
CA SER A 16 6.15 2.28 14.03
C SER A 16 6.64 2.80 12.68
N ASP A 17 6.87 1.89 11.73
CA ASP A 17 7.36 2.12 10.38
C ASP A 17 6.61 1.18 9.40
N ASP A 18 6.77 1.40 8.09
CA ASP A 18 6.20 0.50 7.08
C ASP A 18 6.75 -0.93 7.30
N PRO A 19 5.90 -1.94 7.59
CA PRO A 19 6.38 -3.29 7.84
C PRO A 19 7.09 -3.86 6.62
N THR A 20 8.19 -4.58 6.86
CA THR A 20 8.84 -5.39 5.84
C THR A 20 7.90 -6.49 5.36
N ALA A 21 8.07 -6.92 4.11
CA ALA A 21 7.23 -7.97 3.52
C ALA A 21 7.20 -9.26 4.36
N ASP A 22 8.32 -9.61 5.01
CA ASP A 22 8.42 -10.79 5.88
C ASP A 22 7.57 -10.68 7.16
N ASN A 23 7.22 -9.46 7.58
CA ASN A 23 6.39 -9.19 8.76
C ASN A 23 4.89 -8.99 8.41
N VAL A 24 4.50 -9.25 7.17
CA VAL A 24 3.13 -9.10 6.69
C VAL A 24 2.57 -10.45 6.25
N VAL A 25 1.55 -10.93 6.97
CA VAL A 25 0.85 -12.17 6.62
C VAL A 25 -0.48 -11.86 5.95
N TRP A 26 -0.65 -12.34 4.73
CA TRP A 26 -1.89 -12.25 3.97
C TRP A 26 -2.72 -13.51 4.18
N HIS A 27 -3.91 -13.38 4.75
CA HIS A 27 -4.82 -14.52 4.95
C HIS A 27 -5.81 -14.67 3.81
N ASN A 28 -6.24 -15.91 3.55
CA ASN A 28 -7.31 -16.25 2.61
C ASN A 28 -7.07 -15.67 1.22
N ASN A 29 -5.86 -15.81 0.68
CA ASN A 29 -5.43 -15.22 -0.58
C ASN A 29 -5.78 -13.72 -0.65
N GLY A 30 -5.57 -13.00 0.45
CA GLY A 30 -5.99 -11.61 0.59
C GLY A 30 -5.27 -10.69 -0.40
N ARG A 31 -4.00 -10.98 -0.70
CA ARG A 31 -3.19 -10.18 -1.62
C ARG A 31 -3.66 -10.30 -3.06
N GLU A 32 -3.97 -11.52 -3.49
CA GLU A 32 -4.40 -11.87 -4.84
C GLU A 32 -5.82 -11.38 -5.14
N ARG A 33 -6.64 -11.22 -4.10
CA ARG A 33 -7.99 -10.66 -4.20
C ARG A 33 -8.03 -9.14 -4.21
N CYS A 34 -6.90 -8.47 -3.96
CA CYS A 34 -6.82 -7.02 -4.07
C CYS A 34 -6.89 -6.58 -5.54
N GLY A 35 -7.66 -5.54 -5.82
CA GLY A 35 -7.46 -4.72 -7.00
C GLY A 35 -6.13 -4.00 -6.89
N VAL A 36 -5.41 -3.91 -8.00
CA VAL A 36 -4.11 -3.23 -8.09
C VAL A 36 -4.26 -2.02 -9.02
N TYR A 37 -3.94 -0.85 -8.50
CA TYR A 37 -3.82 0.36 -9.28
C TYR A 37 -2.38 0.87 -9.27
N GLN A 38 -1.84 1.13 -10.45
CA GLN A 38 -0.51 1.67 -10.64
C GLN A 38 -0.64 3.00 -11.39
N PHE A 39 0.14 3.99 -10.98
CA PHE A 39 0.10 5.33 -11.57
C PHE A 39 1.48 5.75 -12.05
N ASN A 40 1.51 6.53 -13.13
CA ASN A 40 2.70 7.14 -13.73
C ASN A 40 3.84 6.14 -13.99
N THR A 41 4.86 6.12 -13.13
CA THR A 41 6.03 5.24 -13.27
C THR A 41 5.73 3.77 -13.00
N LYS A 42 4.54 3.47 -12.48
CA LYS A 42 4.10 2.12 -12.10
C LYS A 42 5.13 1.37 -11.24
N GLN A 43 5.75 2.06 -10.29
CA GLN A 43 6.73 1.47 -9.36
C GLN A 43 6.13 1.03 -8.02
N LYS A 44 4.89 1.44 -7.70
CA LYS A 44 4.17 1.06 -6.48
C LYS A 44 2.80 0.51 -6.83
N ASP A 45 2.33 -0.48 -6.08
CA ASP A 45 0.96 -0.97 -6.23
C ASP A 45 0.07 -0.36 -5.15
N GLN A 46 -0.98 0.34 -5.57
CA GLN A 46 -2.06 0.74 -4.69
C GLN A 46 -3.04 -0.45 -4.56
N LEU A 47 -3.11 -1.03 -3.37
CA LEU A 47 -3.92 -2.21 -3.08
C LEU A 47 -5.27 -1.79 -2.50
N PHE A 48 -6.36 -2.23 -3.12
CA PHE A 48 -7.71 -1.92 -2.67
C PHE A 48 -8.65 -3.12 -2.82
N CYS A 49 -9.75 -3.12 -2.06
CA CYS A 49 -10.79 -4.12 -2.22
C CYS A 49 -11.63 -3.80 -3.49
N PRO A 50 -11.70 -4.69 -4.49
CA PRO A 50 -12.43 -4.41 -5.73
C PRO A 50 -13.95 -4.38 -5.55
N LYS A 51 -14.48 -4.87 -4.42
CA LYS A 51 -15.92 -4.90 -4.13
C LYS A 51 -16.43 -3.64 -3.44
N CYS A 52 -15.67 -3.11 -2.48
CA CYS A 52 -16.10 -1.96 -1.68
C CYS A 52 -15.20 -0.72 -1.83
N GLY A 53 -14.13 -0.80 -2.63
CA GLY A 53 -13.22 0.32 -2.89
C GLY A 53 -12.31 0.72 -1.72
N THR A 54 -12.35 -0.02 -0.60
CA THR A 54 -11.49 0.29 0.56
C THR A 54 -10.01 0.12 0.22
N SER A 55 -9.20 1.16 0.46
CA SER A 55 -7.75 1.08 0.35
C SER A 55 -7.18 0.24 1.50
N ILE A 56 -6.44 -0.80 1.13
CA ILE A 56 -5.81 -1.76 2.05
C ILE A 56 -4.38 -1.32 2.35
N GLY A 57 -3.65 -0.90 1.31
CA GLY A 57 -2.27 -0.48 1.49
C GLY A 57 -1.54 -0.16 0.18
N ILE A 58 -0.24 0.05 0.31
CA ILE A 58 0.71 0.30 -0.77
C ILE A 58 1.76 -0.78 -0.72
N ASP A 59 1.98 -1.46 -1.83
CA ASP A 59 3.15 -2.31 -2.06
C ASP A 59 4.26 -1.44 -2.65
N PHE A 60 5.33 -1.20 -1.87
CA PHE A 60 6.44 -0.39 -2.34
C PHE A 60 7.38 -1.14 -3.30
N ARG A 61 7.16 -2.43 -3.52
CA ARG A 61 7.96 -3.28 -4.43
C ARG A 61 9.46 -3.01 -4.27
N GLU A 62 10.11 -2.60 -5.35
CA GLU A 62 11.54 -2.31 -5.41
C GLU A 62 11.91 -0.87 -5.01
N VAL A 63 10.92 0.01 -4.77
CA VAL A 63 11.17 1.41 -4.40
C VAL A 63 11.78 1.52 -3.00
N HIS A 64 11.37 0.64 -2.09
CA HIS A 64 11.95 0.53 -0.75
C HIS A 64 12.76 -0.75 -0.65
N LYS A 65 13.96 -0.65 -0.06
CA LYS A 65 14.81 -1.81 0.28
C LYS A 65 15.17 -1.73 1.78
N PRO A 66 14.75 -2.71 2.60
CA PRO A 66 14.01 -3.93 2.24
C PRO A 66 12.59 -3.65 1.70
N HIS A 67 12.02 -4.62 0.98
CA HIS A 67 10.65 -4.54 0.46
C HIS A 67 9.68 -4.34 1.63
N THR A 68 8.87 -3.27 1.57
CA THR A 68 7.93 -2.88 2.62
C THR A 68 6.51 -2.68 2.08
N TYR A 69 5.55 -2.71 2.99
CA TYR A 69 4.15 -2.35 2.73
C TYR A 69 3.72 -1.16 3.59
N GLY A 70 3.01 -0.21 3.00
CA GLY A 70 2.23 0.75 3.77
C GLY A 70 0.83 0.19 4.02
N ILE A 71 0.44 -0.10 5.26
CA ILE A 71 -0.85 -0.72 5.59
C ILE A 71 -1.82 0.30 6.20
N SER A 72 -3.06 0.32 5.73
CA SER A 72 -4.12 1.15 6.28
C SER A 72 -4.53 0.65 7.66
N ALA A 73 -4.25 1.43 8.71
CA ALA A 73 -4.69 1.11 10.08
C ALA A 73 -6.21 0.87 10.17
N ARG A 74 -7.01 1.59 9.35
CA ARG A 74 -8.47 1.42 9.28
C ARG A 74 -8.93 0.02 8.83
N THR A 75 -8.05 -0.77 8.23
CA THR A 75 -8.36 -2.13 7.78
C THR A 75 -8.00 -3.21 8.80
N ILE A 76 -7.34 -2.83 9.90
CA ILE A 76 -6.99 -3.76 10.97
C ILE A 76 -8.18 -3.91 11.90
N TYR A 77 -8.60 -5.15 12.11
CA TYR A 77 -9.70 -5.45 13.03
C TYR A 77 -9.25 -5.31 14.48
N GLY A 78 -10.06 -4.63 15.30
CA GLY A 78 -9.81 -4.50 16.74
C GLY A 78 -8.86 -3.37 17.13
N ILE A 79 -8.44 -2.52 16.19
CA ILE A 79 -7.65 -1.32 16.49
C ILE A 79 -8.58 -0.19 16.93
N ASN A 80 -8.25 0.49 18.03
CA ASN A 80 -8.91 1.73 18.41
C ASN A 80 -8.19 2.91 17.73
N LEU A 81 -8.83 3.53 16.74
CA LEU A 81 -8.24 4.64 15.98
C LEU A 81 -8.07 5.91 16.83
N ASP A 82 -8.86 6.07 17.89
CA ASP A 82 -8.83 7.26 18.76
C ASP A 82 -7.68 7.22 19.77
N GLU A 83 -7.15 6.03 20.04
CA GLU A 83 -6.01 5.81 20.94
C GLU A 83 -4.67 5.75 20.19
N LEU A 84 -4.68 5.85 18.85
CA LEU A 84 -3.46 5.81 18.06
C LEU A 84 -2.63 7.08 18.23
N GLU A 85 -1.34 6.90 18.52
CA GLU A 85 -0.38 7.99 18.43
C GLU A 85 -0.09 8.30 16.95
N LEU A 86 -0.59 9.44 16.47
CA LEU A 86 -0.43 9.86 15.08
C LEU A 86 0.81 10.74 14.91
N LYS A 87 1.81 10.24 14.18
CA LYS A 87 2.91 11.06 13.70
C LYS A 87 2.52 11.75 12.40
N LYS A 88 2.30 13.07 12.46
CA LYS A 88 2.06 13.87 11.25
C LYS A 88 3.33 13.94 10.41
N PHE A 89 3.21 13.59 9.14
CA PHE A 89 4.28 13.71 8.17
C PHE A 89 4.03 14.92 7.27
N ALA A 90 4.89 15.93 7.39
CA ALA A 90 4.84 17.12 6.54
C ALA A 90 5.43 16.78 5.16
N GLY A 91 4.57 16.29 4.25
CA GLY A 91 4.98 15.91 2.90
C GLY A 91 5.60 17.05 2.11
N THR A 92 5.16 18.30 2.33
CA THR A 92 5.70 19.50 1.66
C THR A 92 7.15 19.78 2.03
N ASP A 93 7.55 19.46 3.25
CA ASP A 93 8.86 19.86 3.79
C ASP A 93 9.87 18.71 3.70
N LYS A 94 9.38 17.47 3.74
CA LYS A 94 10.21 16.25 3.82
C LYS A 94 10.29 15.46 2.54
N VAL A 95 9.36 15.67 1.60
CA VAL A 95 9.39 15.02 0.29
C VAL A 95 9.72 16.11 -0.71
N PRO A 96 10.85 15.98 -1.46
CA PRO A 96 11.10 16.91 -2.53
C PRO A 96 9.92 16.90 -3.50
N PRO A 97 9.59 18.04 -4.12
CA PRO A 97 8.59 18.04 -5.17
C PRO A 97 8.94 16.96 -6.20
N ALA A 98 7.92 16.32 -6.76
CA ALA A 98 8.14 15.42 -7.87
C ALA A 98 8.99 16.16 -8.91
N GLY A 99 10.10 15.54 -9.34
CA GLY A 99 10.92 16.09 -10.41
C GLY A 99 10.10 16.26 -11.69
N ASP A 100 10.69 16.91 -12.70
CA ASP A 100 10.05 16.92 -14.02
C ASP A 100 10.01 15.49 -14.58
N LEU A 101 8.78 14.96 -14.70
CA LEU A 101 8.49 13.67 -15.31
C LEU A 101 7.87 13.86 -16.71
N SER A 102 7.91 15.07 -17.27
CA SER A 102 7.46 15.31 -18.64
C SER A 102 8.33 14.51 -19.62
N GLY A 103 7.68 13.86 -20.57
CA GLY A 103 8.36 12.94 -21.48
C GLY A 103 8.80 11.61 -20.85
N GLN A 104 8.52 11.37 -19.57
CA GLN A 104 8.66 10.05 -18.96
C GLN A 104 7.30 9.37 -18.89
N TRP A 105 7.19 8.19 -19.47
CA TRP A 105 5.98 7.39 -19.35
C TRP A 105 6.29 5.90 -19.32
N TRP A 106 5.37 5.14 -18.74
CA TRP A 106 5.43 3.70 -18.80
C TRP A 106 5.06 3.22 -20.21
N ASP A 107 6.01 2.59 -20.90
CA ASP A 107 5.76 1.92 -22.17
C ASP A 107 5.07 0.57 -21.89
N GLU A 108 3.79 0.47 -22.24
CA GLU A 108 2.98 -0.73 -21.99
C GLU A 108 3.44 -1.93 -22.82
N GLU A 109 3.98 -1.72 -24.02
CA GLU A 109 4.40 -2.82 -24.90
C GLU A 109 5.71 -3.42 -24.40
N LYS A 110 6.62 -2.57 -23.91
CA LYS A 110 7.95 -2.98 -23.46
C LYS A 110 8.05 -3.24 -21.96
N GLN A 111 7.04 -2.85 -21.19
CA GLN A 111 7.02 -2.94 -19.72
C GLN A 111 8.23 -2.24 -19.07
N GLU A 112 8.59 -1.06 -19.59
CA GLU A 112 9.72 -0.26 -19.12
C GLU A 112 9.39 1.24 -19.07
N MET A 113 10.19 2.00 -18.32
CA MET A 113 10.14 3.46 -18.36
C MET A 113 10.83 3.96 -19.63
N LYS A 114 10.15 4.84 -20.35
CA LYS A 114 10.69 5.56 -21.51
C LYS A 114 10.96 7.01 -21.19
#